data_AF-A0A974YHJ7-F1
#
_entry.id   AF-A0A974YHJ7-F1
#
_cell.length_a   1.000
_cell.length_b   1.000
_cell.length_c   1.000
_cell.angle_alpha   90.00
_cell.angle_beta   90.00
_cell.angle_gamma   90.00
#
_symmetry.space_group_name_H-M   'P 1'
#
loop_
_entity.id
_entity.type
_entity.pdbx_description
1 polymer ?
#
loop_
_entity_poly.entity_id
_entity_poly.type
_entity_poly.pdbx_seq_one_letter_code
_entity_poly.pdbx_strand_id
1 'polypeptide(L)'
;MSVEQRSYIDGGAIAGVATPAAALAAVRLTDLQRRICERVVNVFETGSSQGNYATISIFHDGPNRIRQITYGRSQTTEYGNLRKLVQMYVDAGGHFADELRPFIPKIGVSPLVDDSRFKRLLQDAARQDPVMRQTQDVFFDEVYFQPALNWFNQEGFTRALSMLVIYDSFTHSGQIRPEIRAMFRERTPKNGGNETIWIRDYVKARHTWLATHSNPELHPTVYRTRDLAREIQRGNWDLTMVPIMANGTPVDGGVGTMAAAPGVDESTDLIFEDFAPFDLVPLQDDEVWSEVEMFSSEIAEAAAAAAPSTPDLARRILNHPSISLATAHPSGAVDQATARDNISDTASGRPARRSTHGNAPGGTTNLDVRLLSGLLALADQFSFSIAELAGGSHNPNSRHYAGLGMDVNIINGRRVRADHPDVSAFKAKCREMGATEVLGPGNTGHATHVHAAWPRPN
;
A
#
# COMPACT_ATOMS: atom_id res chain seq x y z
N MET A 1 57.52 -54.88 -35.76
CA MET A 1 57.47 -54.85 -34.28
C MET A 1 56.04 -54.53 -33.87
N SER A 2 55.75 -54.59 -32.57
CA SER A 2 54.52 -54.10 -31.90
C SER A 2 53.19 -54.76 -32.30
N VAL A 3 52.52 -55.32 -31.30
CA VAL A 3 51.06 -55.53 -31.26
C VAL A 3 50.46 -54.37 -30.47
N GLU A 4 49.28 -53.88 -30.86
CA GLU A 4 48.37 -53.09 -30.01
C GLU A 4 46.94 -53.33 -30.52
N GLN A 5 45.89 -53.70 -29.77
CA GLN A 5 45.53 -53.73 -28.34
C GLN A 5 44.57 -52.60 -27.88
N ARG A 6 43.62 -52.96 -27.01
CA ARG A 6 42.34 -52.28 -26.75
C ARG A 6 42.40 -51.10 -25.75
N SER A 7 41.49 -50.15 -25.92
CA SER A 7 40.69 -49.48 -24.87
C SER A 7 39.30 -49.16 -25.50
N TYR A 8 38.12 -49.25 -24.84
CA TYR A 8 37.60 -48.58 -23.63
C TYR A 8 37.66 -47.04 -23.73
N ILE A 9 36.64 -46.25 -23.38
CA ILE A 9 35.66 -46.38 -22.28
C ILE A 9 34.19 -46.11 -22.73
N ASP A 10 33.24 -46.56 -21.91
CA ASP A 10 31.78 -46.30 -21.88
C ASP A 10 31.39 -44.81 -21.68
N GLY A 11 30.10 -44.46 -21.86
CA GLY A 11 29.52 -43.25 -21.25
C GLY A 11 28.40 -42.50 -21.99
N GLY A 12 27.14 -42.77 -21.60
CA GLY A 12 26.13 -41.73 -21.37
C GLY A 12 25.31 -41.17 -22.55
N ALA A 13 24.09 -41.70 -22.72
CA ALA A 13 23.01 -40.95 -23.38
C ALA A 13 22.44 -39.91 -22.39
N ILE A 14 22.55 -38.62 -22.71
CA ILE A 14 21.96 -37.54 -21.90
C ILE A 14 20.50 -37.28 -22.33
N ALA A 15 19.60 -37.28 -21.35
CA ALA A 15 18.17 -37.05 -21.54
C ALA A 15 17.86 -35.57 -21.85
N GLY A 16 16.61 -35.30 -22.26
CA GLY A 16 16.18 -33.99 -22.75
C GLY A 16 16.47 -32.82 -21.81
N VAL A 17 17.02 -31.74 -22.36
CA VAL A 17 17.21 -30.47 -21.66
C VAL A 17 15.84 -29.88 -21.32
N ALA A 18 15.52 -29.83 -20.03
CA ALA A 18 14.32 -29.16 -19.56
C ALA A 18 14.39 -27.65 -19.86
N THR A 19 13.29 -27.07 -20.36
CA THR A 19 13.17 -25.63 -20.60
C THR A 19 13.35 -24.86 -19.28
N PRO A 20 14.20 -23.81 -19.23
CA PRO A 20 14.35 -22.99 -18.04
C PRO A 20 13.04 -22.28 -17.68
N ALA A 21 12.67 -22.40 -16.40
CA ALA A 21 11.70 -21.60 -15.63
C ALA A 21 10.71 -20.70 -16.40
N ALA A 22 9.42 -20.98 -16.23
CA ALA A 22 8.42 -19.90 -16.29
C ALA A 22 8.82 -18.83 -15.26
N ALA A 23 9.12 -17.61 -15.72
CA ALA A 23 9.36 -16.49 -14.83
C ALA A 23 8.05 -16.17 -14.08
N LEU A 24 8.03 -16.37 -12.77
CA LEU A 24 6.89 -15.96 -11.95
C LEU A 24 6.73 -14.44 -12.11
N ALA A 25 5.59 -14.02 -12.68
CA ALA A 25 5.17 -12.65 -12.58
C ALA A 25 4.94 -12.34 -11.10
N ALA A 26 5.83 -11.57 -10.49
CA ALA A 26 5.75 -11.21 -9.07
C ALA A 26 4.40 -10.56 -8.80
N VAL A 27 3.57 -11.21 -7.97
CA VAL A 27 2.20 -10.78 -7.74
C VAL A 27 2.23 -9.48 -6.95
N ARG A 28 1.90 -8.39 -7.63
CA ARG A 28 1.79 -7.06 -7.02
C ARG A 28 0.44 -6.95 -6.33
N LEU A 29 0.49 -6.72 -5.03
CA LEU A 29 -0.65 -6.22 -4.26
C LEU A 29 -1.16 -4.95 -4.94
N THR A 30 -2.47 -4.86 -5.14
CA THR A 30 -3.08 -3.60 -5.52
C THR A 30 -2.88 -2.56 -4.43
N ASP A 31 -2.87 -1.29 -4.82
CA ASP A 31 -2.93 -0.12 -3.95
C ASP A 31 -3.96 -0.25 -2.81
N LEU A 32 -5.11 -0.87 -3.10
CA LEU A 32 -6.19 -1.10 -2.16
C LEU A 32 -5.81 -2.17 -1.13
N GLN A 33 -5.34 -3.34 -1.59
CA GLN A 33 -4.87 -4.43 -0.73
C GLN A 33 -3.71 -3.97 0.16
N ARG A 34 -2.75 -3.22 -0.39
CA ARG A 34 -1.64 -2.63 0.38
C ARG A 34 -2.14 -1.69 1.48
N ARG A 35 -3.05 -0.75 1.18
CA ARG A 35 -3.64 0.13 2.20
C ARG A 35 -4.43 -0.64 3.25
N ILE A 36 -5.13 -1.72 2.89
CA ILE A 36 -5.82 -2.59 3.85
C ILE A 36 -4.80 -3.26 4.78
N CYS A 37 -3.71 -3.83 4.23
CA CYS A 37 -2.61 -4.39 5.03
C CYS A 37 -2.05 -3.37 6.03
N GLU A 38 -1.70 -2.16 5.56
CA GLU A 38 -1.19 -1.08 6.41
C GLU A 38 -2.21 -0.64 7.47
N ARG A 39 -3.49 -0.42 7.10
CA ARG A 39 -4.51 0.07 8.03
C ARG A 39 -4.89 -0.97 9.09
N VAL A 40 -4.92 -2.27 8.75
CA VAL A 40 -5.14 -3.35 9.73
C VAL A 40 -3.97 -3.43 10.72
N VAL A 41 -2.72 -3.40 10.22
CA VAL A 41 -1.53 -3.39 11.10
C VAL A 41 -1.48 -2.14 11.97
N ASN A 42 -1.83 -0.95 11.46
CA ASN A 42 -1.89 0.28 12.29
C ASN A 42 -2.90 0.15 13.45
N VAL A 43 -4.06 -0.49 13.23
CA VAL A 43 -5.00 -0.78 14.33
C VAL A 43 -4.40 -1.78 15.32
N PHE A 44 -3.72 -2.83 14.84
CA PHE A 44 -3.07 -3.79 15.72
C PHE A 44 -1.91 -3.17 16.54
N GLU A 45 -1.17 -2.19 16.02
CA GLU A 45 -0.11 -1.50 16.77
C GLU A 45 -0.61 -0.36 17.66
N THR A 46 -1.68 0.37 17.27
CA THR A 46 -2.03 1.66 17.90
C THR A 46 -3.51 1.86 18.23
N GLY A 47 -4.37 0.88 17.93
CA GLY A 47 -5.82 1.03 18.02
C GLY A 47 -6.44 1.98 16.98
N SER A 48 -5.65 2.54 16.06
CA SER A 48 -6.10 3.51 15.07
C SER A 48 -5.68 3.12 13.66
N SER A 49 -6.63 3.10 12.72
CA SER A 49 -6.34 2.74 11.32
C SER A 49 -5.47 3.75 10.57
N GLN A 50 -5.32 4.97 11.10
CA GLN A 50 -4.42 6.00 10.57
C GLN A 50 -3.05 5.99 11.26
N GLY A 51 -2.98 5.53 12.52
CA GLY A 51 -1.87 5.82 13.44
C GLY A 51 -1.78 7.30 13.82
N ASN A 52 -0.74 7.69 14.55
CA ASN A 52 -0.51 9.10 14.93
C ASN A 52 0.97 9.48 14.86
N TYR A 53 1.32 10.22 13.81
CA TYR A 53 2.67 10.73 13.54
C TYR A 53 3.32 11.53 14.68
N ALA A 54 2.52 12.13 15.55
CA ALA A 54 2.97 13.01 16.64
C ALA A 54 2.85 12.37 18.04
N THR A 55 2.49 11.09 18.16
CA THR A 55 2.49 10.40 19.46
C THR A 55 3.92 10.30 19.99
N ILE A 56 4.10 10.66 21.26
CA ILE A 56 5.26 10.29 22.07
C ILE A 56 4.74 9.54 23.30
N SER A 57 5.13 8.28 23.40
CA SER A 57 4.94 7.41 24.57
C SER A 57 6.26 7.31 25.34
N ILE A 58 6.21 6.97 26.62
CA ILE A 58 7.42 6.75 27.45
C ILE A 58 7.28 5.40 28.16
N PHE A 59 8.23 4.50 27.93
CA PHE A 59 8.22 3.14 28.47
C PHE A 59 9.56 2.82 29.16
N HIS A 60 9.56 1.76 29.99
CA HIS A 60 10.71 1.27 30.79
C HIS A 60 11.32 0.00 30.19
N ASP A 61 11.42 -0.01 28.86
CA ASP A 61 11.76 -1.13 27.98
C ASP A 61 13.11 -0.93 27.24
N GLY A 62 13.77 0.21 27.45
CA GLY A 62 15.09 0.48 26.90
C GLY A 62 16.19 -0.44 27.48
N PRO A 63 17.42 -0.40 26.94
CA PRO A 63 18.55 -1.17 27.45
C PRO A 63 18.72 -1.02 28.98
N ASN A 64 18.83 -2.14 29.71
CA ASN A 64 18.84 -2.17 31.18
C ASN A 64 17.58 -1.60 31.86
N ARG A 65 16.41 -1.65 31.18
CA ARG A 65 15.10 -1.13 31.63
C ARG A 65 15.06 0.38 31.89
N ILE A 66 15.91 1.15 31.21
CA ILE A 66 15.86 2.61 31.23
C ILE A 66 14.56 3.15 30.61
N ARG A 67 14.16 4.34 31.05
CA ARG A 67 13.09 5.12 30.41
C ARG A 67 13.55 5.58 29.03
N GLN A 68 12.74 5.35 28.00
CA GLN A 68 12.99 5.82 26.64
C GLN A 68 11.75 6.40 25.96
N ILE A 69 11.96 7.25 24.96
CA ILE A 69 10.92 7.71 24.04
C ILE A 69 10.52 6.58 23.08
N THR A 70 9.21 6.47 22.83
CA THR A 70 8.65 5.74 21.68
C THR A 70 7.79 6.71 20.86
N TYR A 71 8.04 6.81 19.55
CA TYR A 71 7.58 7.95 18.73
C TYR A 71 6.96 7.54 17.38
N GLY A 72 5.94 8.31 16.97
CA GLY A 72 5.45 8.35 15.59
C GLY A 72 4.35 7.34 15.27
N ARG A 73 3.90 7.36 14.00
CA ARG A 73 2.81 6.54 13.45
C ARG A 73 2.99 5.05 13.77
N SER A 74 4.23 4.58 13.70
CA SER A 74 4.61 3.17 13.89
C SER A 74 5.55 2.98 15.10
N GLN A 75 5.41 3.82 16.13
CA GLN A 75 5.97 3.67 17.48
C GLN A 75 7.43 3.17 17.52
N THR A 76 8.37 3.96 16.98
CA THR A 76 9.79 3.62 17.00
C THR A 76 10.50 4.09 18.28
N THR A 77 11.37 3.26 18.84
CA THR A 77 12.04 3.48 20.13
C THR A 77 13.34 4.28 20.01
N GLU A 78 13.65 5.06 21.05
CA GLU A 78 14.82 5.93 21.16
C GLU A 78 16.16 5.19 21.00
N TYR A 79 16.28 4.04 21.66
CA TYR A 79 17.46 3.16 21.59
C TYR A 79 17.38 2.13 20.45
N GLY A 80 16.28 2.12 19.71
CA GLY A 80 16.11 1.38 18.46
C GLY A 80 16.35 2.29 17.26
N ASN A 81 15.31 2.45 16.43
CA ASN A 81 15.43 3.05 15.11
C ASN A 81 15.13 4.56 15.05
N LEU A 82 14.82 5.23 16.18
CA LEU A 82 14.53 6.68 16.19
C LEU A 82 15.66 7.52 15.58
N ARG A 83 16.93 7.13 15.77
CA ARG A 83 18.07 7.83 15.15
C ARG A 83 17.98 7.76 13.61
N LYS A 84 17.65 6.59 13.03
CA LYS A 84 17.49 6.44 11.57
C LYS A 84 16.37 7.35 11.06
N LEU A 85 15.22 7.34 11.74
CA LEU A 85 14.05 8.15 11.36
C LEU A 85 14.37 9.65 11.37
N VAL A 86 15.00 10.16 12.44
CA VAL A 86 15.39 11.59 12.53
C VAL A 86 16.50 11.93 11.53
N GLN A 87 17.45 11.03 11.26
CA GLN A 87 18.46 11.20 10.22
C GLN A 87 17.82 11.32 8.82
N MET A 88 16.94 10.39 8.44
CA MET A 88 16.21 10.43 7.16
C MET A 88 15.43 11.74 6.96
N TYR A 89 14.83 12.28 8.03
CA TYR A 89 14.10 13.55 7.99
C TYR A 89 15.03 14.77 7.81
N VAL A 90 16.19 14.73 8.47
CA VAL A 90 17.22 15.77 8.34
C VAL A 90 17.86 15.76 6.95
N ASP A 91 18.07 14.58 6.36
CA ASP A 91 18.61 14.41 5.01
C ASP A 91 17.57 14.73 3.91
N ALA A 92 16.28 14.53 4.20
CA ALA A 92 15.17 14.99 3.35
C ALA A 92 14.94 16.52 3.39
N GLY A 93 15.70 17.27 4.21
CA GLY A 93 15.63 18.73 4.25
C GLY A 93 14.38 19.31 4.91
N GLY A 94 13.78 18.60 5.87
CA GLY A 94 12.57 19.06 6.57
C GLY A 94 12.74 20.38 7.32
N HIS A 95 11.63 21.07 7.59
CA HIS A 95 11.59 22.43 8.15
C HIS A 95 12.31 22.56 9.50
N PHE A 96 12.20 21.54 10.36
CA PHE A 96 12.87 21.48 11.67
C PHE A 96 14.21 20.73 11.62
N ALA A 97 14.77 20.46 10.44
CA ALA A 97 15.98 19.63 10.30
C ALA A 97 17.19 20.22 11.03
N ASP A 98 17.42 21.53 10.91
CA ASP A 98 18.55 22.22 11.55
C ASP A 98 18.45 22.22 13.09
N GLU A 99 17.24 22.21 13.65
CA GLU A 99 17.01 22.09 15.09
C GLU A 99 17.11 20.65 15.62
N LEU A 100 16.77 19.65 14.80
CA LEU A 100 16.87 18.23 15.17
C LEU A 100 18.28 17.63 14.94
N ARG A 101 19.07 18.17 14.01
CA ARG A 101 20.43 17.69 13.70
C ARG A 101 21.36 17.60 14.93
N PRO A 102 21.36 18.55 15.89
CA PRO A 102 22.15 18.45 17.14
C PRO A 102 21.74 17.32 18.11
N PHE A 103 20.60 16.67 17.89
CA PHE A 103 20.13 15.55 18.72
C PHE A 103 20.49 14.18 18.13
N ILE A 104 20.69 14.05 16.82
CA ILE A 104 21.06 12.79 16.13
C ILE A 104 22.17 11.99 16.85
N PRO A 105 23.33 12.57 17.22
CA PRO A 105 24.39 11.80 17.90
C PRO A 105 24.05 11.39 19.35
N LYS A 106 22.99 11.94 19.93
CA LYS A 106 22.54 11.67 21.31
C LYS A 106 21.45 10.60 21.39
N ILE A 107 20.52 10.57 20.42
CA ILE A 107 19.43 9.59 20.34
C ILE A 107 20.01 8.18 20.47
N GLY A 108 19.54 7.39 21.43
CA GLY A 108 20.03 6.02 21.65
C GLY A 108 21.45 5.91 22.21
N VAL A 109 22.00 7.00 22.77
CA VAL A 109 23.30 7.04 23.47
C VAL A 109 23.13 7.66 24.85
N SER A 110 22.45 8.80 24.96
CA SER A 110 22.10 9.45 26.22
C SER A 110 20.59 9.70 26.30
N PRO A 111 19.93 9.43 27.44
CA PRO A 111 18.47 9.52 27.51
C PRO A 111 17.96 10.94 27.21
N LEU A 112 17.19 11.07 26.12
CA LEU A 112 16.48 12.28 25.72
C LEU A 112 15.04 12.29 26.25
N VAL A 113 14.63 11.25 26.98
CA VAL A 113 13.27 11.05 27.52
C VAL A 113 12.75 12.20 28.37
N ASP A 114 13.62 12.97 29.02
CA ASP A 114 13.25 14.17 29.80
C ASP A 114 13.59 15.49 29.08
N ASP A 115 14.27 15.44 27.92
CA ASP A 115 14.54 16.63 27.10
C ASP A 115 13.23 17.16 26.48
N SER A 116 12.77 18.26 27.04
CA SER A 116 11.51 18.90 26.65
C SER A 116 11.62 19.71 25.36
N ARG A 117 12.83 20.01 24.85
CA ARG A 117 12.99 20.60 23.51
C ARG A 117 12.92 19.52 22.45
N PHE A 118 13.65 18.41 22.62
CA PHE A 118 13.64 17.29 21.68
C PHE A 118 12.23 16.75 21.45
N LYS A 119 11.48 16.47 22.53
CA LYS A 119 10.09 15.98 22.43
C LYS A 119 9.16 16.96 21.72
N ARG A 120 9.32 18.28 21.91
CA ARG A 120 8.55 19.28 21.15
C ARG A 120 8.91 19.29 19.67
N LEU A 121 10.20 19.35 19.33
CA LEU A 121 10.67 19.34 17.94
C LEU A 121 10.18 18.13 17.13
N LEU A 122 10.15 16.94 17.74
CA LEU A 122 9.54 15.76 17.12
C LEU A 122 8.04 15.95 16.86
N GLN A 123 7.28 16.38 17.87
CA GLN A 123 5.84 16.61 17.72
C GLN A 123 5.50 17.72 16.72
N ASP A 124 6.25 18.82 16.73
CA ASP A 124 6.04 19.97 15.85
C ASP A 124 6.44 19.65 14.42
N ALA A 125 7.53 18.91 14.19
CA ALA A 125 7.83 18.35 12.87
C ALA A 125 6.67 17.47 12.36
N ALA A 126 6.18 16.52 13.17
CA ALA A 126 5.10 15.62 12.75
C ALA A 126 3.76 16.32 12.48
N ARG A 127 3.44 17.38 13.23
CA ARG A 127 2.21 18.18 13.06
C ARG A 127 2.33 19.16 11.90
N GLN A 128 3.40 19.93 11.85
CA GLN A 128 3.51 21.13 11.02
C GLN A 128 4.18 20.82 9.67
N ASP A 129 5.11 19.87 9.60
CA ASP A 129 5.87 19.56 8.38
C ASP A 129 5.36 18.27 7.67
N PRO A 130 4.89 18.36 6.41
CA PRO A 130 4.61 17.18 5.58
C PRO A 130 5.82 16.24 5.40
N VAL A 131 7.06 16.75 5.38
CA VAL A 131 8.27 15.95 5.19
C VAL A 131 8.44 14.95 6.33
N MET A 132 8.19 15.34 7.59
CA MET A 132 8.28 14.40 8.72
C MET A 132 7.27 13.24 8.59
N ARG A 133 6.05 13.52 8.11
CA ARG A 133 5.04 12.47 7.90
C ARG A 133 5.47 11.53 6.77
N GLN A 134 5.90 12.08 5.64
CA GLN A 134 6.44 11.30 4.53
C GLN A 134 7.68 10.48 4.93
N THR A 135 8.58 11.03 5.75
CA THR A 135 9.72 10.28 6.31
C THR A 135 9.25 9.12 7.18
N GLN A 136 8.25 9.30 8.04
CA GLN A 136 7.71 8.21 8.86
C GLN A 136 7.08 7.10 8.01
N ASP A 137 6.39 7.46 6.93
CA ASP A 137 5.79 6.50 6.00
C ASP A 137 6.85 5.69 5.23
N VAL A 138 7.87 6.36 4.67
CA VAL A 138 9.01 5.70 3.99
C VAL A 138 9.83 4.86 4.97
N PHE A 139 10.06 5.36 6.18
CA PHE A 139 10.75 4.61 7.24
C PHE A 139 10.00 3.33 7.62
N PHE A 140 8.67 3.40 7.78
CA PHE A 140 7.86 2.24 8.13
C PHE A 140 7.81 1.21 6.99
N ASP A 141 7.76 1.68 5.74
CA ASP A 141 7.88 0.84 4.56
C ASP A 141 9.22 0.09 4.54
N GLU A 142 10.34 0.82 4.63
CA GLU A 142 11.70 0.24 4.62
C GLU A 142 11.97 -0.76 5.75
N VAL A 143 11.46 -0.50 6.96
CA VAL A 143 11.84 -1.28 8.17
C VAL A 143 10.92 -2.48 8.42
N TYR A 144 9.67 -2.45 7.96
CA TYR A 144 8.68 -3.49 8.28
C TYR A 144 7.98 -4.07 7.04
N PHE A 145 7.49 -3.24 6.11
CA PHE A 145 6.76 -3.72 4.93
C PHE A 145 7.68 -4.36 3.89
N GLN A 146 8.81 -3.72 3.56
CA GLN A 146 9.76 -4.22 2.57
C GLN A 146 10.43 -5.54 3.01
N PRO A 147 10.84 -5.75 4.27
CA PRO A 147 11.31 -7.06 4.74
C PRO A 147 10.23 -8.16 4.63
N ALA A 148 8.99 -7.85 5.01
CA ALA A 148 7.85 -8.75 4.86
C ALA A 148 7.57 -9.11 3.40
N LEU A 149 7.57 -8.11 2.51
CA LEU A 149 7.31 -8.27 1.08
C LEU A 149 8.44 -9.04 0.39
N ASN A 150 9.69 -8.80 0.80
CA ASN A 150 10.84 -9.59 0.33
C ASN A 150 10.69 -11.06 0.75
N TRP A 151 10.32 -11.36 2.00
CA TRP A 151 10.09 -12.73 2.46
C TRP A 151 8.92 -13.41 1.74
N PHE A 152 7.79 -12.70 1.61
CA PHE A 152 6.60 -13.12 0.85
C PHE A 152 6.96 -13.56 -0.58
N ASN A 153 7.68 -12.72 -1.32
CA ASN A 153 8.13 -13.02 -2.68
C ASN A 153 9.18 -14.14 -2.70
N GLN A 154 10.15 -14.12 -1.78
CA GLN A 154 11.22 -15.13 -1.69
C GLN A 154 10.72 -16.52 -1.33
N GLU A 155 9.55 -16.65 -0.70
CA GLU A 155 8.92 -17.93 -0.37
C GLU A 155 7.71 -18.29 -1.27
N GLY A 156 7.42 -17.45 -2.27
CA GLY A 156 6.47 -17.75 -3.36
C GLY A 156 4.99 -17.52 -3.03
N PHE A 157 4.69 -16.72 -2.01
CA PHE A 157 3.32 -16.34 -1.68
C PHE A 157 2.73 -15.39 -2.74
N THR A 158 1.40 -15.38 -2.88
CA THR A 158 0.70 -14.63 -3.93
C THR A 158 -0.53 -13.87 -3.46
N ARG A 159 -1.18 -14.28 -2.36
CA ARG A 159 -2.48 -13.76 -1.93
C ARG A 159 -2.35 -12.59 -0.97
N ALA A 160 -3.27 -11.63 -1.05
CA ALA A 160 -3.19 -10.41 -0.25
C ALA A 160 -3.35 -10.66 1.26
N LEU A 161 -4.21 -11.61 1.65
CA LEU A 161 -4.35 -12.06 3.04
C LEU A 161 -3.07 -12.74 3.55
N SER A 162 -2.35 -13.47 2.69
CA SER A 162 -1.04 -14.02 3.04
C SER A 162 -0.04 -12.90 3.36
N MET A 163 -0.01 -11.83 2.55
CA MET A 163 0.83 -10.67 2.85
C MET A 163 0.45 -10.03 4.18
N LEU A 164 -0.84 -9.80 4.46
CA LEU A 164 -1.28 -9.22 5.73
C LEU A 164 -0.82 -10.06 6.94
N VAL A 165 -0.98 -11.39 6.88
CA VAL A 165 -0.52 -12.32 7.93
C VAL A 165 1.00 -12.26 8.12
N ILE A 166 1.76 -12.22 7.02
CA ILE A 166 3.23 -12.14 7.05
C ILE A 166 3.69 -10.78 7.58
N TYR A 167 3.04 -9.69 7.19
CA TYR A 167 3.38 -8.32 7.57
C TYR A 167 3.10 -8.03 9.05
N ASP A 168 1.97 -8.49 9.60
CA ASP A 168 1.73 -8.42 11.05
C ASP A 168 2.77 -9.22 11.84
N SER A 169 3.23 -10.38 11.33
CA SER A 169 4.33 -11.12 11.96
C SER A 169 5.69 -10.42 11.89
N PHE A 170 6.01 -9.75 10.78
CA PHE A 170 7.21 -8.92 10.69
C PHE A 170 7.12 -7.67 11.57
N THR A 171 5.93 -7.11 11.78
CA THR A 171 5.73 -5.93 12.64
C THR A 171 5.81 -6.30 14.12
N HIS A 172 5.03 -7.30 14.56
CA HIS A 172 4.95 -7.74 15.96
C HIS A 172 6.13 -8.63 16.41
N SER A 173 6.87 -9.27 15.49
CA SER A 173 7.92 -10.24 15.85
C SER A 173 9.19 -10.16 15.00
N GLY A 174 9.33 -9.13 14.15
CA GLY A 174 10.50 -8.91 13.28
C GLY A 174 10.65 -9.89 12.12
N GLN A 175 10.01 -11.06 12.18
CA GLN A 175 10.11 -12.14 11.20
C GLN A 175 9.03 -13.23 11.45
N ILE A 176 8.92 -14.16 10.50
CA ILE A 176 8.26 -15.46 10.73
C ILE A 176 9.12 -16.28 11.71
N ARG A 177 8.76 -16.27 13.01
CA ARG A 177 9.52 -16.94 14.09
C ARG A 177 9.73 -18.44 13.81
N PRO A 178 10.97 -18.98 13.85
CA PRO A 178 11.26 -20.39 13.58
C PRO A 178 10.50 -21.39 14.46
N GLU A 179 10.24 -21.03 15.73
CA GLU A 179 9.58 -21.91 16.70
C GLU A 179 8.09 -22.07 16.36
N ILE A 180 7.43 -20.98 15.94
CA ILE A 180 6.05 -21.01 15.42
C ILE A 180 6.04 -21.80 14.11
N ARG A 181 7.03 -21.57 13.23
CA ARG A 181 7.16 -22.29 11.96
C ARG A 181 7.30 -23.81 12.16
N ALA A 182 7.92 -24.27 13.24
CA ALA A 182 8.10 -25.69 13.55
C ALA A 182 6.81 -26.40 14.04
N MET A 183 5.77 -25.66 14.43
CA MET A 183 4.52 -26.24 14.97
C MET A 183 3.63 -26.92 13.92
N PHE A 184 3.88 -26.74 12.62
CA PHE A 184 3.03 -27.27 11.55
C PHE A 184 3.82 -27.73 10.32
N ARG A 185 3.27 -28.71 9.59
CA ARG A 185 3.98 -29.49 8.57
C ARG A 185 3.99 -28.88 7.16
N GLU A 186 2.97 -28.09 6.82
CA GLU A 186 2.84 -27.54 5.46
C GLU A 186 4.05 -26.70 5.07
N ARG A 187 4.46 -26.76 3.81
CA ARG A 187 5.61 -26.06 3.24
C ARG A 187 5.20 -24.71 2.67
N THR A 188 6.17 -23.80 2.52
CA THR A 188 5.93 -22.56 1.76
C THR A 188 5.72 -22.89 0.28
N PRO A 189 5.02 -22.04 -0.50
CA PRO A 189 4.71 -22.32 -1.91
C PRO A 189 5.94 -22.66 -2.78
N LYS A 190 7.05 -21.93 -2.60
CA LYS A 190 8.36 -22.22 -3.21
C LYS A 190 8.87 -23.65 -2.99
N ASN A 191 8.51 -24.24 -1.84
CA ASN A 191 8.91 -25.60 -1.44
C ASN A 191 7.81 -26.64 -1.72
N GLY A 192 6.83 -26.29 -2.56
CA GLY A 192 5.76 -27.17 -3.06
C GLY A 192 4.56 -27.34 -2.12
N GLY A 193 4.42 -26.52 -1.08
CA GLY A 193 3.26 -26.55 -0.18
C GLY A 193 2.11 -25.64 -0.62
N ASN A 194 0.92 -25.84 -0.07
CA ASN A 194 -0.24 -25.03 -0.40
C ASN A 194 -0.26 -23.72 0.43
N GLU A 195 -0.29 -22.57 -0.26
CA GLU A 195 -0.33 -21.23 0.35
C GLU A 195 -1.44 -21.06 1.40
N THR A 196 -2.68 -21.47 1.10
CA THR A 196 -3.83 -21.22 1.99
C THR A 196 -3.80 -22.13 3.21
N ILE A 197 -3.31 -23.37 3.05
CA ILE A 197 -3.05 -24.30 4.15
C ILE A 197 -1.93 -23.74 5.03
N TRP A 198 -0.82 -23.28 4.45
CA TRP A 198 0.31 -22.73 5.19
C TRP A 198 -0.10 -21.54 6.04
N ILE A 199 -0.85 -20.59 5.47
CA ILE A 199 -1.31 -19.39 6.17
C ILE A 199 -2.29 -19.72 7.30
N ARG A 200 -3.26 -20.62 7.06
CA ARG A 200 -4.19 -21.10 8.10
C ARG A 200 -3.44 -21.77 9.26
N ASP A 201 -2.54 -22.69 8.94
CA ASP A 201 -1.80 -23.46 9.94
C ASP A 201 -0.79 -22.57 10.70
N TYR A 202 -0.19 -21.58 10.03
CA TYR A 202 0.66 -20.57 10.65
C TYR A 202 -0.12 -19.65 11.60
N VAL A 203 -1.30 -19.13 11.20
CA VAL A 203 -2.15 -18.30 12.07
C VAL A 203 -2.60 -19.10 13.29
N LYS A 204 -2.99 -20.37 13.13
CA LYS A 204 -3.33 -21.27 14.24
C LYS A 204 -2.12 -21.48 15.18
N ALA A 205 -0.95 -21.80 14.64
CA ALA A 205 0.27 -21.98 15.42
C ALA A 205 0.65 -20.70 16.20
N ARG A 206 0.56 -19.52 15.55
CA ARG A 206 0.85 -18.22 16.18
C ARG A 206 -0.18 -17.84 17.22
N HIS A 207 -1.46 -18.19 17.04
CA HIS A 207 -2.50 -18.01 18.06
C HIS A 207 -2.18 -18.82 19.31
N THR A 208 -1.90 -20.12 19.18
CA THR A 208 -1.48 -20.96 20.32
C THR A 208 -0.21 -20.42 20.97
N TRP A 209 0.81 -20.05 20.19
CA TRP A 209 2.08 -19.52 20.74
C TRP A 209 1.90 -18.20 21.52
N LEU A 210 1.00 -17.31 21.08
CA LEU A 210 0.66 -16.09 21.81
C LEU A 210 -0.15 -16.40 23.08
N ALA A 211 -1.15 -17.26 23.00
CA ALA A 211 -2.04 -17.61 24.11
C ALA A 211 -1.35 -18.38 25.25
N THR A 212 -0.28 -19.12 24.96
CA THR A 212 0.43 -19.96 25.96
C THR A 212 1.89 -19.55 26.20
N HIS A 213 2.29 -18.34 25.78
CA HIS A 213 3.70 -17.93 25.92
C HIS A 213 4.13 -17.83 27.39
N SER A 214 5.43 -18.05 27.66
CA SER A 214 6.03 -17.82 28.97
C SER A 214 6.11 -16.34 29.39
N ASN A 215 5.76 -15.41 28.49
CA ASN A 215 5.52 -14.01 28.83
C ASN A 215 4.01 -13.73 28.77
N PRO A 216 3.32 -13.48 29.90
CA PRO A 216 1.89 -13.17 29.91
C PRO A 216 1.55 -11.85 29.22
N GLU A 217 2.49 -10.91 29.04
CA GLU A 217 2.27 -9.66 28.29
C GLU A 217 1.89 -9.92 26.82
N LEU A 218 2.22 -11.10 26.27
CA LEU A 218 1.82 -11.49 24.91
C LEU A 218 0.40 -12.08 24.83
N HIS A 219 -0.16 -12.58 25.94
CA HIS A 219 -1.46 -13.27 25.92
C HIS A 219 -2.61 -12.37 25.41
N PRO A 220 -2.72 -11.08 25.79
CA PRO A 220 -3.78 -10.21 25.26
C PRO A 220 -3.69 -9.98 23.74
N THR A 221 -2.54 -10.17 23.11
CA THR A 221 -2.33 -9.87 21.68
C THR A 221 -2.97 -10.87 20.72
N VAL A 222 -3.62 -11.93 21.24
CA VAL A 222 -4.33 -12.94 20.45
C VAL A 222 -5.47 -12.39 19.58
N TYR A 223 -5.95 -11.15 19.83
CA TYR A 223 -6.90 -10.48 18.93
C TYR A 223 -6.37 -10.43 17.48
N ARG A 224 -5.05 -10.25 17.29
CA ARG A 224 -4.42 -10.19 15.96
C ARG A 224 -4.69 -11.46 15.17
N THR A 225 -4.38 -12.62 15.76
CA THR A 225 -4.56 -13.92 15.10
C THR A 225 -6.02 -14.37 15.07
N ARG A 226 -6.86 -13.97 16.03
CA ARG A 226 -8.33 -14.12 15.98
C ARG A 226 -8.92 -13.42 14.75
N ASP A 227 -8.54 -12.17 14.53
CA ASP A 227 -9.09 -11.36 13.44
C ASP A 227 -8.55 -11.82 12.08
N LEU A 228 -7.27 -12.21 11.99
CA LEU A 228 -6.71 -12.87 10.80
C LEU A 228 -7.37 -14.22 10.50
N ALA A 229 -7.69 -15.03 11.52
CA ALA A 229 -8.40 -16.29 11.34
C ALA A 229 -9.84 -16.09 10.85
N ARG A 230 -10.51 -15.02 11.28
CA ARG A 230 -11.83 -14.62 10.77
C ARG A 230 -11.78 -14.33 9.26
N GLU A 231 -10.77 -13.62 8.77
CA GLU A 231 -10.63 -13.34 7.33
C GLU A 231 -10.31 -14.60 6.51
N ILE A 232 -9.58 -15.56 7.10
CA ILE A 232 -9.36 -16.90 6.51
C ILE A 232 -10.69 -17.67 6.42
N GLN A 233 -11.51 -17.65 7.47
CA GLN A 233 -12.83 -18.29 7.49
C GLN A 233 -13.82 -17.65 6.51
N ARG A 234 -13.78 -16.31 6.36
CA ARG A 234 -14.54 -15.57 5.32
C ARG A 234 -14.10 -15.91 3.90
N GLY A 235 -12.94 -16.56 3.72
CA GLY A 235 -12.34 -16.79 2.40
C GLY A 235 -11.81 -15.52 1.75
N ASN A 236 -11.53 -14.46 2.53
CA ASN A 236 -11.14 -13.13 2.06
C ASN A 236 -9.67 -13.06 1.61
N TRP A 237 -9.22 -14.07 0.87
CA TRP A 237 -7.83 -14.29 0.49
C TRP A 237 -7.20 -13.12 -0.28
N ASP A 238 -8.02 -12.37 -1.01
CA ASP A 238 -7.60 -11.28 -1.86
C ASP A 238 -7.98 -9.90 -1.27
N LEU A 239 -8.37 -9.85 0.01
CA LEU A 239 -8.74 -8.65 0.80
C LEU A 239 -9.78 -7.74 0.12
N THR A 240 -10.74 -8.34 -0.61
CA THR A 240 -11.82 -7.64 -1.31
C THR A 240 -13.08 -7.47 -0.45
N MET A 241 -13.28 -8.31 0.57
CA MET A 241 -14.47 -8.32 1.43
C MET A 241 -14.31 -7.31 2.57
N VAL A 242 -14.47 -6.02 2.28
CA VAL A 242 -14.42 -4.93 3.27
C VAL A 242 -15.79 -4.70 3.94
N PRO A 243 -15.83 -4.18 5.20
CA PRO A 243 -14.69 -3.93 6.08
C PRO A 243 -14.05 -5.23 6.59
N ILE A 244 -12.79 -5.12 7.00
CA ILE A 244 -12.10 -6.09 7.86
C ILE A 244 -12.17 -5.57 9.29
N MET A 245 -12.60 -6.41 10.22
CA MET A 245 -12.73 -6.01 11.64
C MET A 245 -11.43 -6.29 12.38
N ALA A 246 -10.57 -5.27 12.46
CA ALA A 246 -9.30 -5.31 13.18
C ALA A 246 -9.49 -4.77 14.60
N ASN A 247 -9.32 -5.60 15.63
CA ASN A 247 -9.51 -5.26 17.04
C ASN A 247 -10.75 -4.39 17.33
N GLY A 248 -11.91 -4.80 16.81
CA GLY A 248 -13.19 -4.07 16.93
C GLY A 248 -13.36 -2.85 16.00
N THR A 249 -12.28 -2.36 15.38
CA THR A 249 -12.32 -1.24 14.42
C THR A 249 -12.61 -1.74 13.00
N PRO A 250 -13.60 -1.17 12.28
CA PRO A 250 -13.79 -1.46 10.86
C PRO A 250 -12.68 -0.82 10.01
N VAL A 251 -12.03 -1.62 9.18
CA VAL A 251 -11.00 -1.19 8.23
C VAL A 251 -11.46 -1.46 6.79
N ASP A 252 -11.73 -0.37 6.07
CA ASP A 252 -11.79 -0.34 4.60
C ASP A 252 -10.44 0.08 3.98
N GLY A 253 -10.31 -0.01 2.65
CA GLY A 253 -9.14 0.46 1.91
C GLY A 253 -9.22 1.93 1.43
N GLY A 254 -10.23 2.68 1.90
CA GLY A 254 -10.48 4.07 1.57
C GLY A 254 -9.73 5.07 2.45
N VAL A 255 -10.21 6.31 2.45
CA VAL A 255 -9.74 7.40 3.33
C VAL A 255 -10.93 7.80 4.20
N GLY A 256 -10.93 7.35 5.47
CA GLY A 256 -12.12 7.36 6.31
C GLY A 256 -12.62 8.76 6.67
N THR A 257 -13.91 9.00 6.46
CA THR A 257 -14.67 10.02 7.17
C THR A 257 -14.92 9.57 8.61
N MET A 258 -14.94 10.52 9.55
CA MET A 258 -15.28 10.27 10.95
C MET A 258 -16.72 9.77 11.09
N ALA A 259 -16.90 8.65 11.80
CA ALA A 259 -18.08 8.38 12.61
C ALA A 259 -17.62 8.32 14.08
N ALA A 260 -18.34 8.97 14.99
CA ALA A 260 -18.02 8.92 16.41
C ALA A 260 -18.44 7.56 17.00
N ALA A 261 -17.65 7.05 17.95
CA ALA A 261 -18.01 5.81 18.65
C ALA A 261 -19.22 6.02 19.56
N PRO A 262 -20.24 5.14 19.52
CA PRO A 262 -21.10 4.89 20.67
C PRO A 262 -20.25 4.37 21.85
N GLY A 263 -20.75 4.51 23.07
CA GLY A 263 -20.04 4.02 24.25
C GLY A 263 -19.85 2.50 24.23
N VAL A 264 -18.66 2.04 24.62
CA VAL A 264 -18.40 0.64 24.95
C VAL A 264 -19.01 0.31 26.30
N ASP A 265 -19.75 -0.80 26.36
CA ASP A 265 -20.02 -1.57 27.58
C ASP A 265 -19.16 -2.84 27.52
N GLU A 266 -18.52 -3.20 28.63
CA GLU A 266 -17.51 -4.27 28.66
C GLU A 266 -18.09 -5.59 29.19
N SER A 267 -18.78 -6.34 28.33
CA SER A 267 -18.78 -7.82 28.41
C SER A 267 -19.36 -8.51 27.17
N THR A 268 -18.57 -9.39 26.54
CA THR A 268 -18.91 -10.80 26.20
C THR A 268 -17.85 -11.39 25.27
N ASP A 269 -17.45 -12.63 25.56
CA ASP A 269 -16.65 -13.45 24.65
C ASP A 269 -17.53 -14.07 23.55
N LEU A 270 -16.96 -14.25 22.36
CA LEU A 270 -17.50 -15.13 21.32
C LEU A 270 -16.46 -16.18 20.93
N ILE A 271 -16.61 -17.36 21.52
CA ILE A 271 -15.85 -18.57 21.16
C ILE A 271 -16.52 -19.22 19.94
N PHE A 272 -15.70 -19.83 19.08
CA PHE A 272 -16.14 -20.43 17.82
C PHE A 272 -16.63 -21.87 18.05
N GLU A 273 -17.90 -22.16 17.82
CA GLU A 273 -18.39 -23.54 17.66
C GLU A 273 -18.27 -23.98 16.19
N ASP A 274 -17.23 -24.77 15.88
CA ASP A 274 -17.32 -25.91 14.92
C ASP A 274 -16.13 -26.89 15.08
N PHE A 275 -15.70 -27.17 16.32
CA PHE A 275 -14.66 -28.18 16.61
C PHE A 275 -14.85 -28.80 18.00
N ALA A 276 -15.10 -30.11 18.06
CA ALA A 276 -15.19 -30.88 19.30
C ALA A 276 -14.70 -32.33 19.09
N PRO A 277 -14.25 -33.05 20.14
CA PRO A 277 -13.62 -32.57 21.37
C PRO A 277 -12.27 -33.27 21.65
N PHE A 278 -11.59 -32.85 22.72
CA PHE A 278 -10.71 -33.72 23.52
C PHE A 278 -11.16 -33.59 24.98
N ASP A 279 -11.16 -34.70 25.73
CA ASP A 279 -11.85 -34.81 27.01
C ASP A 279 -11.32 -33.92 28.15
N LEU A 280 -12.24 -33.42 29.01
CA LEU A 280 -12.20 -33.57 30.49
C LEU A 280 -13.43 -32.90 31.20
N VAL A 281 -14.59 -33.57 31.16
CA VAL A 281 -15.40 -34.02 32.34
C VAL A 281 -15.38 -33.17 33.65
N PRO A 282 -16.54 -32.77 34.27
CA PRO A 282 -17.71 -32.05 33.71
C PRO A 282 -18.43 -31.02 34.67
N LEU A 283 -19.36 -30.22 34.11
CA LEU A 283 -20.66 -29.69 34.66
C LEU A 283 -20.80 -28.93 36.01
N GLN A 284 -21.43 -27.74 35.94
CA GLN A 284 -22.82 -27.42 36.36
C GLN A 284 -23.19 -26.00 35.79
N ASP A 285 -24.18 -25.81 34.91
CA ASP A 285 -25.67 -25.81 35.08
C ASP A 285 -26.16 -24.52 35.82
N ASP A 286 -27.09 -23.67 35.36
CA ASP A 286 -27.96 -23.53 34.15
C ASP A 286 -27.88 -22.04 33.61
N GLU A 287 -28.73 -21.36 32.81
CA GLU A 287 -30.07 -21.59 32.20
C GLU A 287 -30.32 -20.70 30.92
N VAL A 288 -30.99 -21.28 29.90
CA VAL A 288 -31.87 -20.77 28.77
C VAL A 288 -31.77 -19.34 28.14
N TRP A 289 -32.09 -19.29 26.83
CA TRP A 289 -32.02 -18.19 25.84
C TRP A 289 -33.29 -17.30 25.68
N SER A 290 -33.16 -16.12 25.02
CA SER A 290 -34.00 -15.71 23.84
C SER A 290 -33.61 -14.36 23.19
N GLU A 291 -34.23 -14.06 22.05
CA GLU A 291 -34.31 -12.78 21.28
C GLU A 291 -33.13 -12.35 20.37
N VAL A 292 -33.21 -12.78 19.09
CA VAL A 292 -32.62 -12.08 17.93
C VAL A 292 -33.66 -12.03 16.81
N GLU A 293 -34.39 -10.90 16.66
CA GLU A 293 -35.16 -10.64 15.42
C GLU A 293 -35.56 -9.15 15.21
N MET A 294 -34.58 -8.23 15.14
CA MET A 294 -34.80 -6.87 14.61
C MET A 294 -33.48 -6.21 14.13
N PHE A 295 -33.58 -5.08 13.43
CA PHE A 295 -32.47 -4.26 12.89
C PHE A 295 -31.64 -4.88 11.74
N SER A 296 -32.23 -5.01 10.54
CA SER A 296 -31.47 -5.30 9.30
C SER A 296 -31.83 -4.44 8.07
N SER A 297 -32.93 -3.67 8.12
CA SER A 297 -33.47 -2.97 6.94
C SER A 297 -32.89 -1.59 6.64
N GLU A 298 -32.43 -0.83 7.64
CA GLU A 298 -32.05 0.59 7.45
C GLU A 298 -30.59 0.81 7.02
N ILE A 299 -29.70 -0.16 7.24
CA ILE A 299 -28.26 -0.01 6.95
C ILE A 299 -27.94 -0.29 5.46
N ALA A 300 -28.80 -1.03 4.76
CA ALA A 300 -28.55 -1.49 3.39
C ALA A 300 -28.55 -0.37 2.33
N GLU A 301 -29.32 0.70 2.54
CA GLU A 301 -29.56 1.72 1.49
C GLU A 301 -28.47 2.80 1.44
N ALA A 302 -27.80 3.09 2.57
CA ALA A 302 -26.78 4.14 2.66
C ALA A 302 -25.43 3.79 1.99
N ALA A 303 -25.12 2.49 1.82
CA ALA A 303 -23.82 2.04 1.32
C ALA A 303 -23.67 2.11 -0.22
N ALA A 304 -24.72 2.48 -0.96
CA ALA A 304 -24.83 2.25 -2.40
C ALA A 304 -24.21 3.33 -3.31
N ALA A 305 -23.75 4.48 -2.79
CA ALA A 305 -23.48 5.66 -3.63
C ALA A 305 -22.27 6.53 -3.24
N ALA A 306 -21.06 6.14 -3.68
CA ALA A 306 -19.95 7.08 -3.90
C ALA A 306 -18.95 6.55 -4.96
N ALA A 307 -19.09 7.00 -6.22
CA ALA A 307 -18.01 6.84 -7.21
C ALA A 307 -16.82 7.75 -6.82
N PRO A 308 -15.56 7.35 -7.06
CA PRO A 308 -14.39 8.12 -6.62
C PRO A 308 -14.39 9.52 -7.24
N SER A 309 -14.29 10.55 -6.41
CA SER A 309 -14.44 11.94 -6.88
C SER A 309 -13.23 12.37 -7.72
N THR A 310 -13.43 13.34 -8.62
CA THR A 310 -12.34 13.85 -9.46
C THR A 310 -11.18 14.46 -8.64
N PRO A 311 -11.40 15.14 -7.49
CA PRO A 311 -10.32 15.50 -6.57
C PRO A 311 -9.57 14.32 -5.95
N ASP A 312 -10.24 13.22 -5.61
CA ASP A 312 -9.57 12.05 -5.01
C ASP A 312 -8.69 11.34 -6.04
N LEU A 313 -9.18 11.17 -7.27
CA LEU A 313 -8.40 10.63 -8.38
C LEU A 313 -7.21 11.54 -8.71
N ALA A 314 -7.41 12.86 -8.73
CA ALA A 314 -6.32 13.82 -8.94
C ALA A 314 -5.26 13.78 -7.82
N ARG A 315 -5.65 13.66 -6.55
CA ARG A 315 -4.70 13.46 -5.43
C ARG A 315 -3.89 12.18 -5.56
N ARG A 316 -4.51 11.09 -6.03
CA ARG A 316 -3.81 9.84 -6.33
C ARG A 316 -2.79 10.04 -7.46
N ILE A 317 -3.18 10.68 -8.56
CA ILE A 317 -2.28 10.97 -9.70
C ILE A 317 -1.12 11.88 -9.29
N LEU A 318 -1.36 12.92 -8.48
CA LEU A 318 -0.36 13.90 -8.03
C LEU A 318 0.83 13.26 -7.29
N ASN A 319 0.59 12.12 -6.65
CA ASN A 319 1.51 11.38 -5.79
C ASN A 319 1.91 10.01 -6.37
N HIS A 320 1.49 9.65 -7.59
CA HIS A 320 1.67 8.30 -8.13
C HIS A 320 3.10 8.09 -8.67
N PRO A 321 3.87 7.08 -8.20
CA PRO A 321 5.28 6.92 -8.58
C PRO A 321 5.47 6.65 -10.08
N SER A 322 4.50 6.01 -10.74
CA SER A 322 4.55 5.77 -12.19
C SER A 322 4.09 6.95 -13.06
N ILE A 323 3.52 8.03 -12.50
CA ILE A 323 2.98 9.15 -13.30
C ILE A 323 3.79 10.42 -13.06
N SER A 324 4.54 10.83 -14.08
CA SER A 324 5.16 12.16 -14.14
C SER A 324 4.19 13.18 -14.74
N LEU A 325 4.18 14.40 -14.19
CA LEU A 325 3.36 15.51 -14.64
C LEU A 325 4.26 16.67 -15.08
N ALA A 326 4.14 17.11 -16.33
CA ALA A 326 4.93 18.23 -16.84
C ALA A 326 4.66 19.52 -16.05
N THR A 327 5.75 20.22 -15.69
CA THR A 327 5.78 21.53 -15.02
C THR A 327 6.09 22.68 -15.99
N ALA A 328 6.12 22.40 -17.30
CA ALA A 328 6.29 23.38 -18.37
C ALA A 328 5.62 22.85 -19.65
N HIS A 329 5.05 23.76 -20.44
CA HIS A 329 4.38 23.41 -21.70
C HIS A 329 5.39 23.03 -22.80
N PRO A 330 5.09 22.08 -23.71
CA PRO A 330 5.96 21.75 -24.84
C PRO A 330 6.21 22.92 -25.82
N SER A 331 5.36 23.95 -25.80
CA SER A 331 5.53 25.20 -26.55
C SER A 331 6.50 26.20 -25.90
N GLY A 332 6.93 25.97 -24.66
CA GLY A 332 7.67 26.95 -23.86
C GLY A 332 6.78 28.09 -23.31
N ALA A 333 5.45 27.99 -23.44
CA ALA A 333 4.54 28.91 -22.78
C ALA A 333 4.69 28.84 -21.24
N VAL A 334 4.51 29.99 -20.58
CA VAL A 334 4.52 30.11 -19.12
C VAL A 334 3.21 30.75 -18.68
N ASP A 335 2.17 29.93 -18.57
CA ASP A 335 1.01 30.21 -17.74
C ASP A 335 0.75 29.04 -16.79
N GLN A 336 -0.12 29.24 -15.80
CA GLN A 336 -0.31 28.31 -14.69
C GLN A 336 -1.35 27.22 -15.04
N ALA A 337 -1.22 26.62 -16.22
CA ALA A 337 -2.11 25.60 -16.76
C ALA A 337 -1.36 24.31 -17.15
N THR A 338 -0.16 24.09 -16.61
CA THR A 338 0.65 22.89 -16.91
C THR A 338 -0.06 21.60 -16.47
N ALA A 339 0.38 20.44 -16.95
CA ALA A 339 -0.17 19.15 -16.49
C ALA A 339 -0.07 18.99 -14.95
N ARG A 340 0.98 19.53 -14.31
CA ARG A 340 1.10 19.58 -12.84
C ARG A 340 0.09 20.55 -12.20
N ASP A 341 -0.11 21.74 -12.76
CA ASP A 341 -1.12 22.70 -12.27
C ASP A 341 -2.54 22.10 -12.37
N ASN A 342 -2.88 21.50 -13.51
CA ASN A 342 -4.19 20.93 -13.79
C ASN A 342 -4.60 19.84 -12.79
N ILE A 343 -3.69 18.92 -12.47
CA ILE A 343 -3.92 17.91 -11.43
C ILE A 343 -3.93 18.54 -10.04
N SER A 344 -3.09 19.54 -9.76
CA SER A 344 -3.05 20.21 -8.45
C SER A 344 -4.31 21.03 -8.13
N ASP A 345 -4.85 21.73 -9.14
CA ASP A 345 -6.15 22.42 -9.08
C ASP A 345 -7.26 21.41 -8.76
N THR A 346 -7.34 20.35 -9.56
CA THR A 346 -8.37 19.31 -9.44
C THR A 346 -8.29 18.60 -8.09
N ALA A 347 -7.08 18.24 -7.63
CA ALA A 347 -6.82 17.66 -6.31
C ALA A 347 -7.28 18.56 -5.15
N SER A 348 -7.23 19.87 -5.35
CA SER A 348 -7.69 20.91 -4.43
C SER A 348 -9.19 21.23 -4.54
N GLY A 349 -9.95 20.43 -5.30
CA GLY A 349 -11.39 20.66 -5.52
C GLY A 349 -11.73 21.80 -6.50
N ARG A 350 -10.75 22.26 -7.29
CA ARG A 350 -10.90 23.39 -8.23
C ARG A 350 -10.93 22.89 -9.67
N PRO A 351 -11.71 23.53 -10.57
CA PRO A 351 -11.60 23.28 -12.01
C PRO A 351 -10.17 23.55 -12.51
N ALA A 352 -9.63 22.66 -13.34
CA ALA A 352 -8.29 22.79 -13.91
C ALA A 352 -8.22 23.98 -14.86
N ARG A 353 -7.14 24.78 -14.74
CA ARG A 353 -6.90 25.93 -15.63
C ARG A 353 -6.59 25.52 -17.07
N ARG A 354 -7.12 26.28 -18.01
CA ARG A 354 -6.78 26.21 -19.44
C ARG A 354 -5.82 27.35 -19.76
N SER A 355 -4.81 27.07 -20.59
CA SER A 355 -3.87 28.10 -21.04
C SER A 355 -4.57 29.21 -21.84
N THR A 356 -3.88 30.34 -21.95
CA THR A 356 -4.24 31.47 -22.83
C THR A 356 -3.33 31.56 -24.06
N HIS A 357 -2.42 30.60 -24.25
CA HIS A 357 -1.44 30.59 -25.32
C HIS A 357 -1.98 29.97 -26.62
N GLY A 358 -1.70 30.62 -27.76
CA GLY A 358 -2.07 30.12 -29.08
C GLY A 358 -3.58 30.04 -29.27
N ASN A 359 -4.10 28.83 -29.49
CA ASN A 359 -5.53 28.56 -29.66
C ASN A 359 -6.26 28.25 -28.34
N ALA A 360 -5.56 28.28 -27.19
CA ALA A 360 -6.14 27.88 -25.91
C ALA A 360 -7.14 28.93 -25.38
N PRO A 361 -8.37 28.52 -25.00
CA PRO A 361 -9.48 29.47 -24.77
C PRO A 361 -9.47 30.14 -23.39
N GLY A 362 -8.45 29.93 -22.57
CA GLY A 362 -8.38 30.45 -21.20
C GLY A 362 -9.48 29.92 -20.27
N GLY A 363 -9.53 30.50 -19.06
CA GLY A 363 -10.48 30.07 -18.01
C GLY A 363 -10.15 28.68 -17.48
N THR A 364 -11.18 27.87 -17.23
CA THR A 364 -11.04 26.54 -16.59
C THR A 364 -11.94 25.48 -17.20
N THR A 365 -11.69 24.22 -16.89
CA THR A 365 -12.58 23.07 -17.13
C THR A 365 -12.47 22.05 -16.00
N ASN A 366 -13.53 21.30 -15.71
CA ASN A 366 -13.39 20.11 -14.87
C ASN A 366 -12.69 19.00 -15.68
N LEU A 367 -11.82 18.21 -15.04
CA LEU A 367 -11.27 16.99 -15.63
C LEU A 367 -12.24 15.82 -15.40
N ASP A 368 -12.43 14.98 -16.41
CA ASP A 368 -13.42 13.90 -16.40
C ASP A 368 -12.97 12.71 -15.51
N VAL A 369 -13.92 12.14 -14.75
CA VAL A 369 -13.68 10.98 -13.86
C VAL A 369 -13.12 9.76 -14.60
N ARG A 370 -13.49 9.57 -15.88
CA ARG A 370 -13.03 8.48 -16.75
C ARG A 370 -11.59 8.70 -17.20
N LEU A 371 -11.22 9.94 -17.54
CA LEU A 371 -9.84 10.34 -17.84
C LEU A 371 -8.94 10.08 -16.62
N LEU A 372 -9.32 10.61 -15.46
CA LEU A 372 -8.49 10.47 -14.24
C LEU A 372 -8.41 9.02 -13.75
N SER A 373 -9.48 8.23 -13.88
CA SER A 373 -9.43 6.79 -13.60
C SER A 373 -8.54 6.04 -14.60
N GLY A 374 -8.61 6.40 -15.89
CA GLY A 374 -7.79 5.82 -16.93
C GLY A 374 -6.29 6.10 -16.78
N LEU A 375 -5.93 7.29 -16.29
CA LEU A 375 -4.54 7.63 -15.94
C LEU A 375 -3.98 6.67 -14.88
N LEU A 376 -4.76 6.36 -13.85
CA LEU A 376 -4.35 5.44 -12.79
C LEU A 376 -4.29 3.99 -13.29
N ALA A 377 -5.26 3.53 -14.09
CA ALA A 377 -5.28 2.18 -14.66
C ALA A 377 -4.22 1.93 -15.75
N LEU A 378 -3.65 2.99 -16.36
CA LEU A 378 -2.42 2.90 -17.16
C LEU A 378 -1.18 2.74 -16.27
N ALA A 379 -1.19 3.36 -15.09
CA ALA A 379 -0.05 3.43 -14.18
C ALA A 379 0.27 2.10 -13.47
N ASP A 380 -0.69 1.15 -13.49
CA ASP A 380 -0.52 -0.26 -13.13
C ASP A 380 0.42 -1.02 -14.08
N GLN A 381 0.49 -0.60 -15.35
CA GLN A 381 1.21 -1.32 -16.43
C GLN A 381 2.38 -0.53 -17.02
N PHE A 382 2.34 0.81 -16.96
CA PHE A 382 3.31 1.70 -17.57
C PHE A 382 3.76 2.77 -16.56
N SER A 383 5.04 3.15 -16.60
CA SER A 383 5.44 4.48 -16.13
C SER A 383 5.37 5.46 -17.28
N PHE A 384 4.87 6.68 -17.06
CA PHE A 384 4.68 7.63 -18.16
C PHE A 384 4.68 9.09 -17.71
N SER A 385 4.88 10.00 -18.68
CA SER A 385 4.89 11.45 -18.46
C SER A 385 3.76 12.12 -19.24
N ILE A 386 2.83 12.74 -18.51
CA ILE A 386 1.78 13.57 -19.09
C ILE A 386 2.38 14.94 -19.46
N ALA A 387 2.37 15.25 -20.75
CA ALA A 387 2.81 16.53 -21.29
C ALA A 387 1.72 17.59 -21.13
N GLU A 388 0.48 17.24 -21.48
CA GLU A 388 -0.65 18.16 -21.48
C GLU A 388 -1.96 17.50 -21.03
N LEU A 389 -2.77 18.32 -20.36
CA LEU A 389 -4.18 18.06 -20.05
C LEU A 389 -5.00 19.20 -20.67
N ALA A 390 -5.65 20.05 -19.88
CA ALA A 390 -6.39 21.21 -20.40
C ALA A 390 -5.47 22.39 -20.82
N GLY A 391 -4.15 22.25 -20.61
CA GLY A 391 -3.11 23.27 -20.80
C GLY A 391 -2.65 23.57 -22.23
N GLY A 392 -2.48 22.59 -23.11
CA GLY A 392 -1.77 22.84 -24.38
C GLY A 392 -2.55 23.70 -25.40
N SER A 393 -1.84 24.29 -26.37
CA SER A 393 -2.46 24.86 -27.58
C SER A 393 -2.80 23.76 -28.59
N HIS A 394 -4.10 23.55 -28.83
CA HIS A 394 -4.67 22.48 -29.65
C HIS A 394 -5.59 23.05 -30.75
N ASN A 395 -6.39 22.20 -31.41
CA ASN A 395 -7.55 22.66 -32.16
C ASN A 395 -8.61 23.26 -31.19
N PRO A 396 -9.31 24.37 -31.51
CA PRO A 396 -10.33 24.95 -30.63
C PRO A 396 -11.44 23.98 -30.16
N ASN A 397 -11.81 23.00 -30.98
CA ASN A 397 -12.82 21.99 -30.65
C ASN A 397 -12.26 20.78 -29.87
N SER A 398 -10.97 20.81 -29.49
CA SER A 398 -10.26 19.73 -28.80
C SER A 398 -10.97 19.30 -27.51
N ARG A 399 -10.88 18.00 -27.23
CA ARG A 399 -11.37 17.37 -26.00
C ARG A 399 -10.56 17.78 -24.76
N HIS A 400 -9.32 18.25 -24.94
CA HIS A 400 -8.50 18.83 -23.87
C HIS A 400 -9.20 20.00 -23.17
N TYR A 401 -9.83 20.91 -23.94
CA TYR A 401 -10.52 22.08 -23.38
C TYR A 401 -11.87 21.79 -22.70
N ALA A 402 -12.28 20.52 -22.71
CA ALA A 402 -13.40 19.97 -21.94
C ALA A 402 -12.92 18.96 -20.87
N GLY A 403 -11.62 18.88 -20.59
CA GLY A 403 -11.05 18.01 -19.57
C GLY A 403 -11.15 16.51 -19.87
N LEU A 404 -11.25 16.14 -21.14
CA LEU A 404 -11.47 14.77 -21.62
C LEU A 404 -10.24 14.13 -22.27
N GLY A 405 -9.15 14.87 -22.46
CA GLY A 405 -7.96 14.43 -23.20
C GLY A 405 -6.65 14.58 -22.44
N MET A 406 -5.67 13.76 -22.82
CA MET A 406 -4.27 13.80 -22.37
C MET A 406 -3.31 13.61 -23.54
N ASP A 407 -2.11 14.21 -23.41
CA ASP A 407 -0.95 13.88 -24.23
C ASP A 407 0.17 13.31 -23.36
N VAL A 408 0.77 12.20 -23.80
CA VAL A 408 1.83 11.47 -23.09
C VAL A 408 3.10 11.41 -23.93
N ASN A 409 4.21 11.98 -23.43
CA ASN A 409 5.45 12.17 -24.20
C ASN A 409 6.61 11.22 -23.82
N ILE A 410 6.49 10.51 -22.70
CA ILE A 410 7.42 9.46 -22.25
C ILE A 410 6.59 8.26 -21.79
N ILE A 411 7.00 7.04 -22.17
CA ILE A 411 6.49 5.77 -21.64
C ILE A 411 7.70 4.91 -21.26
N ASN A 412 7.67 4.26 -20.10
CA ASN A 412 8.73 3.41 -19.55
C ASN A 412 10.14 4.03 -19.64
N GLY A 413 10.23 5.32 -19.31
CA GLY A 413 11.47 6.11 -19.35
C GLY A 413 11.95 6.54 -20.75
N ARG A 414 11.33 6.07 -21.84
CA ARG A 414 11.70 6.39 -23.22
C ARG A 414 10.72 7.40 -23.84
N ARG A 415 11.24 8.35 -24.63
CA ARG A 415 10.40 9.35 -25.34
C ARG A 415 9.58 8.69 -26.44
N VAL A 416 8.29 9.01 -26.52
CA VAL A 416 7.38 8.48 -27.54
C VAL A 416 7.83 8.89 -28.94
N ARG A 417 8.03 7.88 -29.81
CA ARG A 417 8.45 7.98 -31.22
C ARG A 417 7.95 6.75 -31.99
N ALA A 418 8.12 6.73 -33.31
CA ALA A 418 7.64 5.66 -34.19
C ALA A 418 8.26 4.27 -33.91
N ASP A 419 9.44 4.24 -33.29
CA ASP A 419 10.22 3.05 -32.91
C ASP A 419 9.97 2.59 -31.45
N HIS A 420 8.99 3.16 -30.76
CA HIS A 420 8.75 2.90 -29.34
C HIS A 420 7.94 1.61 -29.12
N PRO A 421 8.46 0.60 -28.39
CA PRO A 421 7.81 -0.71 -28.27
C PRO A 421 6.41 -0.61 -27.63
N ASP A 422 6.30 0.12 -26.52
CA ASP A 422 5.08 0.13 -25.71
C ASP A 422 3.93 0.96 -26.27
N VAL A 423 4.15 1.78 -27.31
CA VAL A 423 3.14 2.73 -27.82
C VAL A 423 1.88 2.02 -28.31
N SER A 424 2.03 0.85 -28.95
CA SER A 424 0.89 0.04 -29.41
C SER A 424 0.07 -0.51 -28.23
N ALA A 425 0.73 -0.98 -27.17
CA ALA A 425 0.08 -1.48 -25.97
C ALA A 425 -0.61 -0.36 -25.17
N PHE A 426 0.06 0.78 -24.99
CA PHE A 426 -0.48 1.97 -24.33
C PHE A 426 -1.72 2.49 -25.07
N LYS A 427 -1.66 2.61 -26.41
CA LYS A 427 -2.81 2.99 -27.25
C LYS A 427 -3.93 1.93 -27.25
N ALA A 428 -3.63 0.65 -27.04
CA ALA A 428 -4.65 -0.37 -26.86
C ALA A 428 -5.37 -0.21 -25.51
N LYS A 429 -4.61 -0.06 -24.40
CA LYS A 429 -5.16 0.13 -23.05
C LYS A 429 -6.01 1.40 -22.94
N CYS A 430 -5.61 2.49 -23.58
CA CYS A 430 -6.45 3.71 -23.69
C CYS A 430 -7.85 3.40 -24.26
N ARG A 431 -7.94 2.60 -25.32
CA ARG A 431 -9.23 2.24 -25.96
C ARG A 431 -10.05 1.26 -25.13
N GLU A 432 -9.39 0.31 -24.45
CA GLU A 432 -10.01 -0.62 -23.50
C GLU A 432 -10.80 0.14 -22.42
N MET A 433 -10.23 1.25 -21.94
CA MET A 433 -10.85 2.14 -20.93
C MET A 433 -11.85 3.15 -21.51
N GLY A 434 -12.20 3.05 -22.80
CA GLY A 434 -13.21 3.90 -23.44
C GLY A 434 -12.71 5.21 -24.06
N ALA A 435 -11.39 5.43 -24.21
CA ALA A 435 -10.90 6.55 -25.01
C ALA A 435 -11.18 6.27 -26.50
N THR A 436 -11.96 7.15 -27.15
CA THR A 436 -12.41 6.97 -28.55
C THR A 436 -11.56 7.71 -29.56
N GLU A 437 -10.80 8.72 -29.12
CA GLU A 437 -9.82 9.44 -29.93
C GLU A 437 -8.43 9.06 -29.40
N VAL A 438 -7.68 8.21 -30.12
CA VAL A 438 -6.39 7.66 -29.64
C VAL A 438 -5.36 7.64 -30.77
N LEU A 439 -4.51 8.68 -30.77
CA LEU A 439 -3.55 9.02 -31.82
C LEU A 439 -2.11 8.89 -31.29
N GLY A 440 -1.12 8.99 -32.17
CA GLY A 440 0.30 8.86 -31.81
C GLY A 440 1.20 8.78 -33.04
N PRO A 441 2.45 8.30 -32.91
CA PRO A 441 3.38 8.20 -34.03
C PRO A 441 2.76 7.47 -35.23
N GLY A 442 2.92 8.05 -36.42
CA GLY A 442 2.20 7.66 -37.64
C GLY A 442 0.91 8.43 -37.93
N ASN A 443 0.34 9.15 -36.94
CA ASN A 443 -0.75 10.10 -37.15
C ASN A 443 -0.20 11.54 -37.31
N THR A 444 -0.76 12.33 -38.22
CA THR A 444 -0.36 13.73 -38.47
C THR A 444 -0.36 14.56 -37.18
N GLY A 445 0.72 15.28 -36.91
CA GLY A 445 0.90 16.08 -35.68
C GLY A 445 1.39 15.29 -34.45
N HIS A 446 1.23 13.97 -34.42
CA HIS A 446 1.40 13.16 -33.20
C HIS A 446 2.72 12.35 -33.17
N ALA A 447 3.78 12.84 -33.83
CA ALA A 447 5.03 12.10 -34.01
C ALA A 447 5.85 11.87 -32.71
N THR A 448 5.53 12.58 -31.63
CA THR A 448 6.35 12.69 -30.41
C THR A 448 5.61 12.40 -29.10
N HIS A 449 4.33 12.04 -29.18
CA HIS A 449 3.45 11.80 -28.03
C HIS A 449 2.32 10.83 -28.40
N VAL A 450 1.72 10.16 -27.41
CA VAL A 450 0.42 9.51 -27.56
C VAL A 450 -0.64 10.51 -27.09
N HIS A 451 -1.61 10.80 -27.95
CA HIS A 451 -2.82 11.53 -27.57
C HIS A 451 -3.93 10.52 -27.28
N ALA A 452 -4.67 10.70 -26.19
CA ALA A 452 -5.86 9.91 -25.89
C ALA A 452 -6.96 10.76 -25.24
N ALA A 453 -8.19 10.64 -25.74
CA ALA A 453 -9.33 11.35 -25.20
C ALA A 453 -10.66 10.57 -25.21
N TRP A 454 -11.41 10.72 -24.13
CA TRP A 454 -12.72 10.12 -23.89
C TRP A 454 -13.83 10.85 -24.66
N PRO A 455 -14.93 10.17 -25.02
CA PRO A 455 -16.06 10.84 -25.67
C PRO A 455 -16.66 11.90 -24.75
N ARG A 456 -17.06 13.03 -25.34
CA ARG A 456 -17.91 14.03 -24.67
C ARG A 456 -19.19 13.32 -24.17
N PRO A 457 -19.78 13.75 -23.04
CA PRO A 457 -21.14 13.35 -22.70
C PRO A 457 -22.09 13.65 -23.87
N ASN A 458 -23.09 12.79 -24.05
CA ASN A 458 -24.17 12.98 -25.02
C ASN A 458 -25.22 13.97 -24.48
#